data_AF-A0A7C0YFF2-F1
#
_entry.id   AF-A0A7C0YFF2-F1
#
_cell.length_a   1.000
_cell.length_b   1.000
_cell.length_c   1.000
_cell.angle_alpha   90.00
_cell.angle_beta   90.00
_cell.angle_gamma   90.00
#
_symmetry.space_group_name_H-M   'P 1'
#
loop_
_entity.id
_entity.type
_entity.pdbx_description
1 polymer ?
#
loop_
_entity_poly.entity_id
_entity_poly.type
_entity_poly.pdbx_seq_one_letter_code
_entity_poly.pdbx_strand_id
1 'polypeptide(L)'
;SRCINVYTSEGSEHQKVVDRYEIEVLRCVFCALCVEACPYGAIALTPHYEYADYSRDAIYMTKEGLLENWDKYMGEDGFRYFDTFWNPKDTHYKTPKGQAMFKGRIIGGFSG
;
A
#
# COMPACT_ATOMS: atom_id res chain seq x y z
N SER A 1 10.13 9.58 -14.79
CA SER A 1 10.02 9.71 -13.32
C SER A 1 9.77 8.33 -12.72
N ARG A 2 10.79 7.71 -12.09
CA ARG A 2 10.70 6.37 -11.48
C ARG A 2 10.82 6.53 -9.96
N CYS A 3 9.71 6.70 -9.24
CA CYS A 3 9.72 6.90 -7.77
C CYS A 3 9.41 5.62 -6.99
N ILE A 4 8.85 4.59 -7.63
CA ILE A 4 8.56 3.30 -7.03
C ILE A 4 9.45 2.24 -7.68
N ASN A 5 10.11 1.42 -6.88
CA ASN A 5 10.84 0.24 -7.33
C ASN A 5 10.24 -1.00 -6.65
N VAL A 6 9.94 -2.03 -7.44
CA VAL A 6 9.37 -3.29 -6.96
C VAL A 6 10.24 -4.42 -7.48
N TYR A 7 10.71 -5.27 -6.57
CA TYR A 7 11.48 -6.47 -6.88
C TYR A 7 10.67 -7.68 -6.46
N THR A 8 10.54 -8.66 -7.37
CA THR A 8 9.70 -9.83 -7.17
C THR A 8 10.42 -11.11 -7.54
N SER A 9 10.19 -12.16 -6.76
CA SER A 9 10.61 -13.53 -7.01
C SER A 9 9.42 -14.44 -7.32
N GLU A 10 9.68 -15.57 -7.97
CA GLU A 10 8.68 -16.63 -8.14
C GLU A 10 8.65 -17.52 -6.90
N GLY A 11 7.48 -17.65 -6.29
CA GLY A 11 7.23 -18.59 -5.21
C GLY A 11 6.90 -20.00 -5.72
N SER A 12 6.72 -20.94 -4.78
CA SER A 12 6.55 -22.38 -5.04
C SER A 12 5.37 -22.74 -5.94
N GLU A 13 4.31 -21.94 -5.96
CA GLU A 13 3.08 -22.17 -6.74
C GLU A 13 2.92 -21.12 -7.88
N HIS A 14 4.02 -20.69 -8.53
CA HIS A 14 3.99 -19.63 -9.57
C HIS A 14 3.41 -18.28 -9.10
N GLN A 15 3.33 -18.07 -7.79
CA GLN A 15 2.91 -16.81 -7.19
C GLN A 15 4.06 -15.79 -7.24
N LYS A 16 3.76 -14.54 -7.59
CA LYS A 16 4.75 -13.44 -7.48
C LYS A 16 4.84 -13.00 -6.03
N VAL A 17 6.01 -13.16 -5.43
CA VAL A 17 6.31 -12.70 -4.07
C VAL A 17 7.04 -11.37 -4.17
N VAL A 18 6.60 -10.36 -3.42
CA VAL A 18 7.28 -9.06 -3.36
C VAL A 18 8.41 -9.12 -2.34
N ASP A 19 9.64 -9.17 -2.83
CA ASP A 19 10.85 -9.22 -2.01
C ASP A 19 11.17 -7.84 -1.45
N ARG A 20 11.15 -6.82 -2.31
CA ARG A 20 11.40 -5.43 -1.95
C ARG A 20 10.39 -4.52 -2.60
N TYR A 21 9.90 -3.58 -1.81
CA TYR A 21 9.04 -2.51 -2.26
C TYR A 21 9.62 -1.21 -1.72
N GLU A 22 10.03 -0.32 -2.61
CA GLU A 22 10.77 0.87 -2.25
C GLU A 22 10.14 2.10 -2.89
N ILE A 23 9.90 3.15 -2.10
CA ILE A 23 9.41 4.44 -2.59
C ILE A 23 10.45 5.51 -2.24
N GLU A 24 11.00 6.15 -3.28
CA GLU A 24 11.80 7.35 -3.09
C GLU A 24 10.89 8.57 -3.04
N VAL A 25 10.58 8.99 -1.82
CA VAL A 25 9.65 10.08 -1.53
C VAL A 25 10.14 11.41 -2.10
N LEU A 26 11.46 11.63 -2.16
CA LEU A 26 12.06 12.82 -2.78
C LEU A 26 11.80 12.94 -4.29
N ARG A 27 11.42 11.83 -4.96
CA ARG A 27 11.02 11.81 -6.36
C ARG A 27 9.50 11.71 -6.54
N CYS A 28 8.76 11.50 -5.45
CA CYS A 28 7.31 11.39 -5.46
C CYS A 28 6.69 12.80 -5.46
N VAL A 29 5.70 13.02 -6.31
CA VAL A 29 4.92 14.27 -6.35
C VAL A 29 3.53 14.11 -5.72
N PHE A 30 3.32 13.00 -5.00
CA PHE A 30 2.06 12.70 -4.29
C PHE A 30 0.81 12.74 -5.17
N CYS A 31 0.93 12.37 -6.45
CA CYS A 31 -0.17 12.43 -7.42
C CYS A 31 -1.25 11.35 -7.27
N ALA A 32 -1.13 10.44 -6.29
CA ALA A 32 -2.04 9.31 -6.05
C ALA A 32 -2.22 8.29 -7.19
N LEU A 33 -1.50 8.41 -8.31
CA LEU A 33 -1.62 7.48 -9.45
C LEU A 33 -1.29 6.03 -9.07
N CYS A 34 -0.37 5.81 -8.14
CA CYS A 34 -0.07 4.45 -7.65
C CYS A 34 -1.21 3.82 -6.86
N VAL A 35 -2.01 4.64 -6.15
CA VAL A 35 -3.20 4.20 -5.41
C VAL A 35 -4.29 3.79 -6.39
N GLU A 36 -4.53 4.61 -7.41
CA GLU A 36 -5.50 4.30 -8.46
C GLU A 36 -5.12 3.09 -9.31
N ALA A 37 -3.82 2.94 -9.60
CA ALA A 37 -3.33 1.84 -10.42
C ALA A 37 -3.34 0.49 -9.69
N CYS A 38 -3.45 0.46 -8.36
CA CYS A 38 -3.39 -0.77 -7.60
C CYS A 38 -4.77 -1.46 -7.55
N PRO A 39 -4.96 -2.60 -8.24
CA PRO A 39 -6.25 -3.28 -8.27
C PRO A 39 -6.61 -3.95 -6.93
N TYR A 40 -5.60 -4.20 -6.08
CA TYR A 40 -5.78 -4.88 -4.80
C TYR A 40 -5.86 -3.91 -3.61
N GLY A 41 -5.68 -2.60 -3.83
CA GLY A 41 -5.61 -1.62 -2.75
C GLY A 41 -4.45 -1.89 -1.77
N ALA A 42 -3.30 -2.32 -2.27
CA ALA A 42 -2.11 -2.63 -1.46
C ALA A 42 -1.26 -1.41 -1.09
N ILE A 43 -1.52 -0.24 -1.71
CA ILE A 43 -0.85 1.02 -1.41
C ILE A 43 -1.90 2.12 -1.26
N ALA A 44 -1.64 3.05 -0.35
CA ALA A 44 -2.49 4.20 -0.12
C ALA A 44 -1.70 5.42 0.35
N LEU A 45 -2.30 6.61 0.19
CA LEU A 45 -1.80 7.84 0.77
C LEU A 45 -2.46 8.07 2.13
N THR A 46 -1.64 8.19 3.17
CA THR A 46 -2.09 8.53 4.51
C THR A 46 -2.31 10.05 4.65
N PRO A 47 -3.12 10.53 5.60
CA PRO A 47 -3.25 11.97 5.88
C PRO A 47 -2.00 12.57 6.57
N HIS A 48 -1.01 11.75 6.94
CA HIS A 48 0.21 12.20 7.59
C HIS A 48 1.14 12.91 6.59
N TYR A 49 1.56 14.15 6.93
CA TYR A 49 2.39 15.00 6.08
C TYR A 49 3.71 15.45 6.74
N GLU A 50 3.91 15.15 8.03
CA GLU A 50 5.05 15.64 8.83
C GLU A 50 6.20 14.62 8.87
N TYR A 51 6.88 14.43 7.75
CA TYR A 51 8.00 13.47 7.62
C TYR A 51 9.30 14.13 7.13
N ALA A 52 9.46 15.44 7.36
CA ALA A 52 10.67 16.17 7.00
C ALA A 52 11.85 15.71 7.86
N ASP A 53 12.96 15.37 7.22
CA ASP A 53 14.21 14.96 7.85
C ASP A 53 15.42 15.58 7.11
N TYR A 54 16.57 15.60 7.78
CA TYR A 54 17.83 16.08 7.23
C TYR A 54 18.59 15.00 6.46
N SER A 55 18.29 13.72 6.70
CA SER A 55 18.89 12.61 5.96
C SER A 55 18.01 12.15 4.81
N ARG A 56 18.61 11.93 3.62
CA ARG A 56 17.91 11.32 2.48
C ARG A 56 17.40 9.91 2.81
N ASP A 57 18.19 9.15 3.57
CA ASP A 57 17.88 7.76 3.90
C ASP A 57 16.67 7.66 4.85
N ALA A 58 16.46 8.67 5.68
CA ALA A 58 15.30 8.74 6.58
C ALA A 58 13.96 8.93 5.82
N ILE A 59 14.01 9.45 4.59
CA ILE A 59 12.84 9.69 3.75
C ILE A 59 12.74 8.64 2.62
N TYR A 60 13.61 7.62 2.64
CA TYR A 60 13.54 6.48 1.73
C TYR A 60 12.68 5.37 2.35
N MET A 61 11.52 5.10 1.73
CA MET A 61 10.54 4.20 2.33
C MET A 61 10.76 2.78 1.83
N THR A 62 11.20 1.89 2.73
CA THR A 62 11.29 0.45 2.48
C THR A 62 9.95 -0.24 2.72
N LYS A 63 9.84 -1.50 2.31
CA LYS A 63 8.63 -2.33 2.48
C LYS A 63 8.22 -2.37 3.95
N GLU A 64 9.17 -2.57 4.84
CA GLU A 64 8.97 -2.66 6.28
C GLU A 64 8.49 -1.31 6.82
N GLY A 65 9.15 -0.20 6.45
CA GLY A 65 8.74 1.14 6.88
C GLY A 65 7.34 1.53 6.38
N LEU A 66 6.95 1.07 5.18
CA LEU A 66 5.59 1.29 4.67
C LEU A 66 4.53 0.53 5.47
N LEU A 67 4.83 -0.70 5.91
CA LEU A 67 3.94 -1.47 6.76
C LEU A 67 3.83 -0.86 8.17
N GLU A 68 4.94 -0.40 8.74
CA GLU A 68 4.95 0.31 10.02
C GLU A 68 4.18 1.63 9.95
N ASN A 69 4.32 2.39 8.85
CA ASN A 69 3.54 3.61 8.62
C ASN A 69 2.04 3.33 8.55
N TRP A 70 1.64 2.21 7.93
CA TRP A 70 0.24 1.80 7.94
C TRP A 70 -0.25 1.56 9.36
N ASP A 71 0.45 0.74 10.13
CA ASP A 71 0.04 0.41 11.50
C ASP A 71 -0.01 1.66 12.39
N LYS A 72 0.90 2.62 12.18
CA LYS A 72 0.97 3.87 12.94
C LYS A 72 -0.11 4.90 12.56
N TYR A 73 -0.36 5.12 11.26
CA TYR A 73 -1.18 6.24 10.78
C TYR A 73 -2.57 5.82 10.29
N MET A 74 -2.76 4.55 9.98
CA MET A 74 -3.97 4.02 9.36
C MET A 74 -4.51 2.78 10.06
N GLY A 75 -3.95 2.35 11.20
CA GLY A 75 -4.26 1.09 11.92
C GLY A 75 -5.73 0.61 11.90
N GLU A 76 -6.46 0.74 13.00
CA GLU A 76 -7.88 0.32 13.03
C GLU A 76 -8.79 1.31 12.29
N ASP A 77 -8.46 2.61 12.38
CA ASP A 77 -9.27 3.69 11.81
C ASP A 77 -9.11 3.89 10.30
N GLY A 78 -8.03 3.40 9.69
CA GLY A 78 -7.79 3.58 8.27
C GLY A 78 -8.83 2.88 7.43
N PHE A 79 -9.39 1.75 7.88
CA PHE A 79 -10.50 1.08 7.18
C PHE A 79 -11.74 1.96 7.09
N ARG A 80 -12.02 2.76 8.12
CA ARG A 80 -13.11 3.74 8.05
C ARG A 80 -12.81 4.83 7.03
N TYR A 81 -11.55 5.26 6.94
CA TYR A 81 -11.12 6.21 5.91
C TYR A 81 -11.26 5.63 4.50
N PHE A 82 -10.85 4.37 4.25
CA PHE A 82 -11.07 3.72 2.95
C PHE A 82 -12.55 3.53 2.65
N ASP A 83 -13.33 3.00 3.58
CA ASP A 83 -14.76 2.78 3.36
C ASP A 83 -15.53 4.08 3.06
N THR A 84 -15.16 5.17 3.72
CA THR A 84 -15.83 6.47 3.55
C THR A 84 -15.39 7.21 2.28
N PHE A 85 -14.09 7.18 1.97
CA PHE A 85 -13.49 8.07 0.95
C PHE A 85 -12.90 7.34 -0.25
N TRP A 86 -12.71 6.02 -0.17
CA TRP A 86 -12.02 5.20 -1.17
C TRP A 86 -12.67 3.83 -1.40
N ASN A 87 -13.62 3.77 -2.31
CA ASN A 87 -14.25 2.52 -2.75
C ASN A 87 -13.40 1.83 -3.84
N PRO A 88 -12.98 0.55 -3.69
CA PRO A 88 -12.27 -0.18 -4.73
C PRO A 88 -13.08 -0.21 -6.04
N LYS A 89 -12.43 0.06 -7.18
CA LYS A 89 -13.12 0.15 -8.48
C LYS A 89 -13.58 -1.20 -9.04
N ASP A 90 -13.04 -2.32 -8.56
CA ASP A 90 -13.34 -3.64 -9.12
C ASP A 90 -13.33 -4.75 -8.05
N THR A 91 -14.38 -5.58 -8.05
CA THR A 91 -14.55 -6.75 -7.17
C THR A 91 -13.95 -8.03 -7.77
N HIS A 92 -13.41 -7.97 -8.99
CA HIS A 92 -12.91 -9.12 -9.73
C HIS A 92 -11.48 -9.56 -9.31
N TYR A 93 -10.68 -8.64 -8.76
CA TYR A 93 -9.32 -8.95 -8.32
C TYR A 93 -9.33 -9.50 -6.88
N LYS A 94 -9.25 -10.82 -6.73
CA LYS A 94 -9.04 -11.46 -5.42
C LYS A 94 -7.55 -11.51 -5.10
N THR A 95 -7.18 -11.04 -3.91
CA THR A 95 -5.78 -11.14 -3.43
C THR A 95 -5.39 -12.62 -3.26
N PRO A 96 -4.23 -13.06 -3.79
CA PRO A 96 -3.66 -14.38 -3.51
C PRO A 96 -3.41 -14.61 -2.01
N LYS A 97 -3.62 -15.85 -1.54
CA LYS A 97 -3.37 -16.22 -0.14
C LYS A 97 -1.88 -16.05 0.18
N GLY A 98 -1.56 -15.33 1.27
CA GLY A 98 -0.18 -15.12 1.74
C GLY A 98 0.49 -13.83 1.26
N GLN A 99 -0.19 -13.00 0.46
CA GLN A 99 0.30 -11.66 0.12
C GLN A 99 0.12 -10.70 1.31
N ALA A 100 1.14 -9.87 1.58
CA ALA A 100 1.04 -8.81 2.59
C ALA A 100 -0.05 -7.81 2.16
N MET A 101 -1.11 -7.72 2.96
CA MET A 101 -2.22 -6.79 2.80
C MET A 101 -2.36 -5.94 4.06
N PHE A 102 -2.95 -4.76 3.90
CA PHE A 102 -3.45 -3.99 5.03
C PHE A 102 -4.37 -4.88 5.89
N LYS A 103 -4.07 -5.01 7.18
CA LYS A 103 -4.85 -5.86 8.10
C LYS A 103 -6.13 -5.17 8.50
N GLY A 104 -7.23 -5.51 7.82
CA GLY A 104 -8.56 -5.15 8.27
C GLY A 104 -9.61 -5.99 7.62
N ARG A 105 -10.58 -6.33 8.45
CA ARG A 105 -11.74 -7.16 8.17
C ARG A 105 -12.39 -6.69 6.88
N ILE A 106 -12.45 -7.57 5.87
CA ILE A 106 -13.47 -7.51 4.82
C ILE A 106 -14.80 -7.52 5.58
N ILE A 107 -15.38 -6.34 5.78
CA ILE A 107 -16.70 -6.20 6.36
C ILE A 107 -17.69 -6.75 5.33
N GLY A 108 -18.16 -7.96 5.65
CA GLY A 108 -19.36 -8.64 5.18
C GLY A 108 -20.02 -8.15 3.89
N GLY A 109 -20.04 -9.05 2.90
CA GLY A 109 -21.23 -9.40 2.12
C GLY A 109 -22.14 -8.27 1.67
N PHE A 110 -21.97 -7.83 0.43
CA PHE A 110 -23.10 -7.36 -0.35
C PHE A 110 -23.87 -8.60 -0.84
N SER A 111 -24.93 -8.95 -0.11
CA SER A 111 -26.02 -9.76 -0.64
C SER A 111 -26.68 -9.02 -1.80
N GLY A 112 -26.56 -9.61 -2.99
CA GLY A 112 -27.31 -9.31 -4.20
C GLY A 112 -27.24 -10.54 -5.10
#